data_AF-A0A0F9U9X0-F1
#
_entry.id   AF-A0A0F9U9X0-F1
#
_cell.length_a   1.000
_cell.length_b   1.000
_cell.length_c   1.000
_cell.angle_alpha   90.00
_cell.angle_beta   90.00
_cell.angle_gamma   90.00
#
_symmetry.space_group_name_H-M   'P 1'
#
loop_
_entity.id
_entity.type
_entity.pdbx_description
1 polymer ?
#
loop_
_entity_poly.entity_id
_entity_poly.type
_entity_poly.pdbx_seq_one_letter_code
_entity_poly.pdbx_strand_id
1 'polypeptide(L)'
;MRLNDYISSLPIGQRNEFRERLAQAHNCSVSLIRKWEYWPPPQDWDSEKVKRMSRKHPAELVSVRITEETTGYQVKRSDLRPECWGDE
;
A
#
# COMPACT_ATOMS: atom_id res chain seq x y z
N MET A 1 -2.66 -4.97 9.43
CA MET A 1 -2.29 -5.87 8.30
C MET A 1 -1.68 -5.03 7.19
N ARG A 2 -0.57 -5.45 6.57
CA ARG A 2 0.05 -4.64 5.51
C ARG A 2 -0.76 -4.69 4.21
N LEU A 3 -0.60 -3.67 3.37
CA LEU A 3 -1.29 -3.59 2.08
C LEU A 3 -0.97 -4.80 1.16
N ASN A 4 0.28 -5.27 1.17
CA ASN A 4 0.67 -6.47 0.42
C ASN A 4 -0.09 -7.71 0.89
N ASP A 5 -0.19 -7.89 2.20
CA ASP A 5 -0.86 -9.06 2.79
C ASP A 5 -2.33 -9.08 2.40
N TYR A 6 -3.01 -7.92 2.46
CA TYR A 6 -4.39 -7.75 1.99
C TYR A 6 -4.53 -8.10 0.49
N ILE A 7 -3.68 -7.56 -0.37
CA ILE A 7 -3.77 -7.85 -1.81
C ILE A 7 -3.46 -9.32 -2.10
N SER A 8 -2.53 -9.92 -1.35
CA SER A 8 -2.18 -11.34 -1.48
C SER A 8 -3.29 -12.27 -0.98
N SER A 9 -4.14 -11.84 -0.04
CA SER A 9 -5.30 -12.61 0.39
C SER A 9 -6.44 -12.61 -0.64
N LEU A 10 -6.42 -11.70 -1.62
CA LEU A 10 -7.39 -11.71 -2.72
C LEU A 10 -7.09 -12.84 -3.73
N PRO A 11 -8.12 -13.40 -4.39
CA PRO A 11 -7.95 -14.34 -5.51
C PRO A 11 -7.05 -13.74 -6.59
N ILE A 12 -6.19 -14.57 -7.21
CA ILE A 12 -5.16 -14.12 -8.18
C ILE A 12 -5.74 -13.20 -9.26
N GLY A 13 -6.91 -13.53 -9.80
CA GLY A 13 -7.60 -12.73 -10.83
C GLY A 13 -8.10 -11.36 -10.35
N GLN A 14 -8.39 -11.21 -9.05
CA GLN A 14 -8.91 -9.96 -8.47
C GLN A 14 -7.80 -9.02 -7.99
N ARG A 15 -6.56 -9.50 -7.88
CA ARG A 15 -5.45 -8.67 -7.38
C ARG A 15 -5.15 -7.48 -8.30
N ASN A 16 -5.22 -7.69 -9.62
CA ASN A 16 -4.97 -6.61 -10.57
C ASN A 16 -6.13 -5.61 -10.61
N GLU A 17 -7.36 -6.11 -10.61
CA GLU A 17 -8.58 -5.29 -10.53
C GLU A 17 -8.58 -4.41 -9.27
N PHE A 18 -8.20 -4.97 -8.12
CA PHE A 18 -8.06 -4.18 -6.89
C PHE A 18 -7.03 -3.06 -7.04
N ARG A 19 -5.86 -3.35 -7.62
CA ARG A 19 -4.80 -2.34 -7.84
C ARG A 19 -5.27 -1.23 -8.77
N GLU A 20 -5.98 -1.57 -9.83
CA GLU A 20 -6.55 -0.60 -10.78
C GLU A 20 -7.57 0.31 -10.10
N ARG A 21 -8.49 -0.27 -9.32
CA ARG A 21 -9.46 0.47 -8.53
C ARG A 21 -8.79 1.41 -7.51
N LEU A 22 -7.77 0.91 -6.79
CA LEU A 22 -7.04 1.72 -5.82
C LEU A 22 -6.24 2.85 -6.52
N ALA A 23 -5.61 2.54 -7.66
CA ALA A 23 -4.90 3.53 -8.47
C ALA A 23 -5.84 4.63 -8.97
N GLN A 24 -7.04 4.27 -9.44
CA GLN A 24 -8.07 5.22 -9.85
C GLN A 24 -8.54 6.09 -8.67
N ALA A 25 -8.78 5.50 -7.50
CA ALA A 25 -9.21 6.22 -6.31
C ALA A 25 -8.16 7.24 -5.83
N HIS A 26 -6.88 6.94 -5.99
CA HIS A 26 -5.76 7.84 -5.68
C HIS A 26 -5.33 8.74 -6.83
N ASN A 27 -5.98 8.64 -8.00
CA ASN A 27 -5.58 9.32 -9.24
C ASN A 27 -4.07 9.14 -9.56
N CYS A 28 -3.59 7.90 -9.48
CA CYS A 28 -2.19 7.54 -9.73
C CYS A 28 -2.07 6.29 -10.61
N SER A 29 -0.84 5.85 -10.89
CA SER A 29 -0.59 4.64 -11.67
C SER A 29 -0.60 3.38 -10.78
N VAL A 30 -0.98 2.24 -11.37
CA VAL A 30 -0.84 0.91 -10.74
C VAL A 30 0.61 0.63 -10.33
N SER A 31 1.57 1.13 -11.10
CA SER A 31 2.99 1.02 -10.77
C SER A 31 3.34 1.70 -9.44
N LEU A 32 2.67 2.81 -9.08
CA LEU A 32 2.85 3.45 -7.78
C LEU A 32 2.22 2.63 -6.65
N ILE A 33 1.03 2.06 -6.87
CA ILE A 33 0.38 1.14 -5.92
C ILE A 33 1.31 -0.04 -5.58
N ARG A 34 1.91 -0.65 -6.61
CA ARG A 34 2.88 -1.74 -6.41
C ARG A 34 4.07 -1.33 -5.56
N LYS A 35 4.50 -0.08 -5.61
CA LYS A 35 5.58 0.41 -4.73
C LYS A 35 5.13 0.57 -3.28
N TRP A 36 3.87 0.93 -3.06
CA TRP A 36 3.28 0.99 -1.71
C TRP A 36 3.11 -0.40 -1.10
N GLU A 37 2.81 -1.42 -1.90
CA GLU A 37 2.75 -2.82 -1.44
C GLU A 37 4.09 -3.27 -0.84
N TYR A 38 5.20 -2.82 -1.40
CA TYR A 38 6.52 -3.18 -0.90
C TYR A 38 7.04 -2.24 0.18
N TRP A 39 6.19 -1.45 0.83
CA TRP A 39 6.57 -0.68 2.01
C TRP A 39 5.96 -1.31 3.29
N PRO A 40 6.76 -1.59 4.32
CA PRO A 40 8.22 -1.51 4.37
C PRO A 40 8.90 -2.54 3.45
N PRO A 41 10.09 -2.24 2.91
CA PRO A 41 10.78 -3.12 1.98
C PRO A 41 11.15 -4.46 2.63
N PRO A 42 11.12 -5.57 1.87
CA PRO A 42 11.68 -6.85 2.31
C PRO A 42 13.15 -6.73 2.72
N GLN A 43 13.56 -7.47 3.75
CA GLN A 43 14.91 -7.38 4.34
C GLN A 43 16.01 -7.90 3.39
N ASP A 44 15.65 -8.76 2.44
CA ASP A 44 16.55 -9.35 1.46
C ASP A 44 16.82 -8.44 0.24
N TRP A 45 16.19 -7.26 0.17
CA TRP A 45 16.40 -6.33 -0.93
C TRP A 45 17.63 -5.46 -0.71
N ASP A 46 18.46 -5.35 -1.75
CA ASP A 46 19.54 -4.36 -1.80
C ASP A 46 19.00 -2.92 -1.89
N SER A 47 19.88 -1.95 -1.61
CA SER A 47 19.52 -0.53 -1.55
C SER A 47 19.02 0.04 -2.88
N GLU A 48 19.51 -0.46 -4.02
CA GLU A 48 19.07 -0.04 -5.35
C GLU A 48 17.64 -0.51 -5.62
N LYS A 49 17.36 -1.78 -5.31
CA LYS A 49 16.04 -2.40 -5.44
C LYS A 49 15.03 -1.73 -4.54
N VAL A 50 15.37 -1.43 -3.28
CA VAL A 50 14.51 -0.66 -2.37
C VAL A 50 14.15 0.69 -2.99
N LYS A 51 15.15 1.46 -3.46
CA LYS A 51 14.92 2.77 -4.07
C LYS A 51 14.02 2.70 -5.31
N ARG A 52 14.15 1.64 -6.12
CA ARG A 52 13.37 1.47 -7.34
C ARG A 52 11.94 0.99 -7.07
N MET A 53 11.77 0.04 -6.15
CA MET A 53 10.58 -0.80 -6.03
C MET A 53 9.74 -0.56 -4.78
N SER A 54 10.24 0.17 -3.78
CA SER A 54 9.52 0.45 -2.54
C SER A 54 9.29 1.95 -2.37
N ARG A 55 8.10 2.33 -1.94
CA ARG A 55 7.78 3.73 -1.62
C ARG A 55 6.75 3.80 -0.51
N LYS A 56 6.96 4.69 0.45
CA LYS A 56 5.96 5.04 1.46
C LYS A 56 4.63 5.45 0.81
N HIS A 57 3.53 4.99 1.39
CA HIS A 57 2.20 5.51 1.09
C HIS A 57 2.12 7.02 1.43
N PRO A 58 1.30 7.84 0.74
CA PRO A 58 1.09 9.24 1.14
C PRO A 58 0.61 9.38 2.60
N ALA A 59 0.97 10.48 3.27
CA ALA A 59 0.60 10.75 4.68
C ALA A 59 -0.66 11.62 4.78
N GLU A 60 -1.13 12.14 3.68
CA GLU A 60 -2.30 12.97 3.63
C GLU A 60 -3.50 12.15 4.13
N LEU A 61 -4.23 12.68 5.13
CA LEU A 61 -5.37 11.99 5.75
C LEU A 61 -6.40 11.50 4.72
N VAL A 62 -6.59 12.28 3.64
CA VAL A 62 -7.46 11.91 2.53
C VAL A 62 -6.97 10.64 1.83
N SER A 63 -5.68 10.57 1.48
CA SER A 63 -5.10 9.39 0.84
C SER A 63 -5.15 8.16 1.76
N VAL A 64 -4.85 8.34 3.05
CA VAL A 64 -4.97 7.26 4.05
C VAL A 64 -6.40 6.75 4.10
N ARG A 65 -7.38 7.65 4.22
CA ARG A 65 -8.80 7.31 4.29
C ARG A 65 -9.28 6.58 3.04
N ILE A 66 -8.85 6.99 1.85
CA ILE A 66 -9.16 6.28 0.59
C ILE A 66 -8.73 4.82 0.66
N THR A 67 -7.51 4.55 1.13
CA THR A 67 -6.99 3.18 1.26
C THR A 67 -7.71 2.40 2.35
N GLU A 68 -7.99 3.02 3.51
CA GLU A 68 -8.79 2.39 4.58
C GLU A 68 -10.17 1.98 4.05
N GLU A 69 -10.91 2.88 3.39
CA GLU A 69 -12.24 2.60 2.83
C GLU A 69 -12.19 1.54 1.71
N THR A 70 -11.22 1.63 0.80
CA THR A 70 -11.08 0.70 -0.33
C THR A 70 -10.76 -0.73 0.11
N THR A 71 -10.12 -0.88 1.27
CA THR A 71 -9.78 -2.18 1.88
C THR A 71 -10.83 -2.65 2.90
N GLY A 72 -11.97 -1.96 3.04
CA GLY A 72 -12.96 -2.29 4.06
C GLY A 72 -12.41 -2.18 5.48
N TYR A 73 -11.51 -1.21 5.69
CA TYR A 73 -10.79 -0.92 6.93
C TYR A 73 -9.92 -2.08 7.43
N GLN A 74 -9.53 -3.02 6.59
CA GLN A 74 -8.61 -4.10 6.98
C GLN A 74 -7.14 -3.64 7.00
N VAL A 75 -6.77 -2.68 6.14
CA VAL A 75 -5.48 -1.99 6.20
C VAL A 75 -5.71 -0.65 6.90
N LYS A 76 -5.03 -0.42 8.03
CA LYS A 76 -5.20 0.79 8.85
C LYS A 76 -4.13 1.83 8.54
N ARG A 77 -4.36 3.08 8.94
CA ARG A 77 -3.36 4.16 8.88
C ARG A 77 -2.02 3.82 9.54
N SER A 78 -2.05 3.09 10.66
CA SER A 78 -0.85 2.61 11.36
C SER A 78 -0.10 1.54 10.57
N ASP A 79 -0.78 0.77 9.71
CA ASP A 79 -0.14 -0.17 8.79
C ASP A 79 0.53 0.55 7.61
N LEU A 80 -0.10 1.61 7.10
CA LEU A 80 0.37 2.36 5.93
C LEU A 80 1.57 3.27 6.25
N ARG A 81 1.51 3.91 7.42
CA ARG A 81 2.45 4.95 7.86
C ARG A 81 2.62 4.90 9.39
N PRO A 82 3.26 3.84 9.90
CA PRO A 82 3.50 3.67 11.34
C PRO A 82 4.36 4.78 11.94
N GLU A 83 5.19 5.47 11.15
CA GLU A 83 5.98 6.60 11.65
C GLU A 83 5.15 7.87 11.90
N CYS A 84 3.91 7.92 11.40
CA CYS A 84 3.00 9.05 11.54
C CYS A 84 1.82 8.75 12.47
N TRP A 85 1.37 7.48 12.51
CA TRP A 85 0.21 7.02 13.29
C TRP A 85 0.48 5.70 14.02
N GLY A 86 1.75 5.37 14.26
CA GLY A 86 2.11 4.29 15.18
C GLY A 86 1.98 4.82 16.60
N ASP A 87 1.04 4.25 17.34
CA ASP A 87 0.92 4.38 18.80
C ASP A 87 2.09 3.58 19.43
N GLU A 88 2.74 4.02 20.52
CA GLU A 88 2.25 3.89 21.91
C GLU A 88 1.52 2.56 22.21
#